data_AF-A0A962Z0Q0-F1
#
_entry.id   AF-A0A962Z0Q0-F1
#
_cell.length_a   1.000
_cell.length_b   1.000
_cell.length_c   1.000
_cell.angle_alpha   90.00
_cell.angle_beta   90.00
_cell.angle_gamma   90.00
#
_symmetry.space_group_name_H-M   'P 1'
#
loop_
_entity.id
_entity.type
_entity.pdbx_description
1 polymer ?
#
loop_
_entity_poly.entity_id
_entity_poly.type
_entity_poly.pdbx_seq_one_letter_code
_entity_poly.pdbx_strand_id
1 'polypeptide(L)' 'SPLPEQPMRDAIDGAARTLVVEQNHAGQLFHYLHSLNLLHGEVRKLAKPGPLPIRPGEIVNAILEWI' A
#
# COMPACT_ATOMS: atom_id res chain seq x y z
N SER A 1 -8.05 3.46 17.16
CA SER A 1 -9.37 3.46 16.50
C SER A 1 -9.37 2.42 15.40
N PRO A 2 -10.48 1.69 15.15
CA PRO A 2 -10.54 0.69 14.08
C PRO A 2 -10.51 1.35 12.68
N LEU A 3 -10.07 0.59 11.68
CA LEU A 3 -10.15 1.01 10.28
C LEU A 3 -11.62 1.17 9.86
N PRO A 4 -12.02 2.25 9.16
CA PRO A 4 -13.33 2.33 8.55
C PRO A 4 -13.38 1.39 7.33
N GLU A 5 -13.70 0.11 7.56
CA GLU A 5 -13.57 -0.95 6.56
C GLU A 5 -14.41 -0.72 5.31
N GLN A 6 -15.69 -0.33 5.44
CA GLN A 6 -16.56 -0.13 4.28
C GLN A 6 -16.08 1.04 3.40
N PRO A 7 -15.84 2.26 3.93
CA PRO A 7 -15.23 3.33 3.13
C PRO A 7 -13.89 2.95 2.50
N MET A 8 -13.08 2.12 3.17
CA MET A 8 -11.82 1.64 2.62
C MET A 8 -12.05 0.67 1.45
N ARG A 9 -13.00 -0.28 1.57
CA ARG A 9 -13.40 -1.16 0.46
C ARG A 9 -13.85 -0.35 -0.74
N ASP A 10 -14.75 0.60 -0.53
CA ASP A 10 -15.30 1.40 -1.62
C ASP A 10 -14.21 2.23 -2.32
N ALA A 11 -13.21 2.70 -1.59
CA ALA A 11 -12.11 3.50 -2.14
C ALA A 11 -11.12 2.71 -3.01
N ILE A 12 -10.97 1.40 -2.75
CA ILE A 12 -10.03 0.52 -3.45
C ILE A 12 -10.71 -0.43 -4.44
N ASP A 13 -12.04 -0.49 -4.43
CA ASP A 13 -12.81 -1.31 -5.36
C ASP A 13 -12.54 -0.90 -6.82
N GLY A 14 -12.45 -1.90 -7.69
CA GLY A 14 -12.12 -1.70 -9.11
C GLY A 14 -10.67 -1.34 -9.42
N ALA A 15 -9.77 -1.20 -8.42
CA ALA A 15 -8.35 -0.97 -8.69
C ALA A 15 -7.71 -2.22 -9.32
N ALA A 16 -7.18 -2.08 -10.54
CA ALA A 16 -6.45 -3.18 -11.22
C ALA A 16 -5.10 -3.48 -10.55
N ARG A 17 -4.46 -2.44 -9.98
CA ARG A 17 -3.16 -2.52 -9.30
C ARG A 17 -3.17 -1.64 -8.05
N THR A 18 -2.64 -2.15 -6.95
CA THR A 18 -2.55 -1.42 -5.67
C THR A 18 -1.12 -1.39 -5.15
N LEU A 19 -0.58 -0.18 -4.95
CA LEU A 19 0.70 0.03 -4.26
C LEU A 19 0.44 0.50 -2.83
N VAL A 20 0.85 -0.30 -1.84
CA VAL A 20 0.83 0.10 -0.42
C VAL A 20 2.15 0.76 -0.07
N VAL A 21 2.13 2.05 0.30
CA VAL A 21 3.33 2.83 0.65
C VAL A 21 3.35 3.07 2.15
N GLU A 22 4.44 2.67 2.84
CA GLU A 22 4.53 2.80 4.29
C GLU A 22 5.97 2.97 4.81
N GLN A 23 6.15 3.85 5.79
CA GLN A 23 7.46 4.13 6.40
C GLN A 23 7.70 3.29 7.66
N ASN A 24 7.75 1.97 7.47
CA ASN A 24 8.17 1.03 8.50
C ASN A 24 8.92 -0.15 7.86
N HIS A 25 9.59 -0.95 8.69
CA HIS A 25 10.40 -2.07 8.21
C HIS A 25 9.56 -3.27 7.74
N ALA A 26 8.47 -3.58 8.45
CA ALA A 26 7.79 -4.86 8.32
C ALA A 26 6.66 -4.87 7.27
N GLY A 27 6.22 -3.69 6.81
CA GLY A 27 5.08 -3.58 5.91
C GLY A 27 3.75 -3.85 6.62
N GLN A 28 3.57 -3.33 7.83
CA GLN A 28 2.44 -3.67 8.71
C GLN A 28 1.09 -3.29 8.11
N LEU A 29 1.00 -2.17 7.39
CA LEU A 29 -0.23 -1.74 6.72
C LEU A 29 -0.59 -2.70 5.60
N PHE A 30 0.38 -3.10 4.77
CA PHE A 30 0.14 -4.11 3.74
C PHE A 30 -0.41 -5.40 4.34
N HIS A 31 0.23 -5.92 5.40
CA HIS A 31 -0.21 -7.17 6.03
C HIS A 31 -1.59 -7.05 6.67
N TYR A 32 -1.89 -5.90 7.28
CA TYR A 32 -3.19 -5.62 7.87
C TYR A 32 -4.30 -5.56 6.81
N LEU A 33 -4.13 -4.77 5.75
CA LEU A 33 -5.11 -4.67 4.66
C LEU A 33 -5.29 -6.00 3.93
N HIS A 34 -4.21 -6.76 3.73
CA HIS A 34 -4.27 -8.10 3.17
C HIS A 34 -5.05 -9.07 4.08
N SER A 35 -4.86 -9.02 5.41
CA SER A 35 -5.61 -9.88 6.35
C SER A 35 -7.12 -9.61 6.36
N LEU A 36 -7.54 -8.42 5.93
CA LEU A 36 -8.94 -8.03 5.80
C LEU A 36 -9.53 -8.32 4.41
N ASN A 37 -8.78 -8.96 3.51
CA ASN A 37 -9.14 -9.15 2.10
C ASN A 37 -9.61 -7.84 1.44
N LEU A 38 -8.88 -6.75 1.69
CA LEU A 38 -9.13 -5.45 1.08
C LEU A 38 -8.32 -5.27 -0.22
N LEU A 39 -7.16 -5.91 -0.33
CA LEU A 39 -6.28 -5.76 -1.49
C LEU A 39 -6.68 -6.76 -2.58
N HIS A 40 -6.96 -6.26 -3.78
CA HIS A 40 -7.42 -7.03 -4.95
C HIS A 40 -6.52 -6.76 -6.17
N GLY A 41 -6.58 -7.62 -7.18
CA GLY A 41 -5.76 -7.48 -8.40
C GLY A 41 -4.27 -7.73 -8.12
N GLU A 42 -3.39 -7.02 -8.84
CA GLU A 42 -1.97 -7.07 -8.54
C GLU A 42 -1.62 -6.10 -7.41
N VAL A 43 -0.90 -6.58 -6.40
CA VAL A 43 -0.60 -5.80 -5.19
C VAL A 43 0.89 -5.80 -4.94
N ARG A 44 1.48 -4.62 -4.77
CA ARG A 44 2.88 -4.44 -4.32
C ARG A 44 2.91 -3.56 -3.07
N LYS A 45 4.02 -3.63 -2.33
CA LYS A 45 4.30 -2.72 -1.21
C LYS A 45 5.65 -2.02 -1.39
N LEU A 46 5.69 -0.74 -1.04
CA LEU A 46 6.90 0.05 -0.83
C LEU A 46 7.01 0.33 0.67
N ALA A 47 7.75 -0.52 1.37
CA ALA A 47 8.02 -0.37 2.80
C ALA A 47 9.47 0.11 3.01
N LYS A 48 9.65 1.22 3.72
CA LYS A 48 10.98 1.78 3.99
C LYS A 48 11.18 2.06 5.48
N PRO A 49 12.22 1.49 6.12
CA PRO A 49 12.56 1.87 7.49
C PRO A 49 13.04 3.32 7.56
N GLY A 50 12.81 3.98 8.70
CA GLY A 50 13.32 5.33 8.98
C GLY A 50 14.85 5.38 9.16
N PRO A 51 15.42 6.58 9.39
CA PRO A 51 14.74 7.86 9.68
C PRO A 51 14.34 8.66 8.44
N LEU A 52 14.84 8.29 7.26
CA LEU A 52 14.60 9.06 6.04
C LEU A 52 13.17 8.83 5.52
N PRO A 53 12.42 9.89 5.16
CA PRO A 53 11.11 9.75 4.55
C PRO A 53 11.20 9.07 3.19
N ILE A 54 10.10 8.43 2.80
CA ILE A 54 9.88 8.00 1.42
C ILE A 54 9.73 9.27 0.59
N ARG A 55 10.56 9.43 -0.44
CA ARG A 55 10.52 10.58 -1.35
C ARG A 55 9.53 10.33 -2.49
N PRO A 56 8.93 11.38 -3.07
CA PRO A 56 8.03 11.22 -4.21
C PRO A 56 8.65 10.44 -5.38
N GLY A 57 9.94 10.66 -5.68
CA GLY A 57 10.65 9.93 -6.72
C GLY A 57 10.74 8.42 -6.48
N GLU A 58 10.78 7.96 -5.22
CA GLU A 58 10.78 6.53 -4.88
C GLU A 58 9.41 5.90 -5.20
N ILE A 59 8.32 6.64 -4.95
CA ILE A 59 6.96 6.19 -5.29
C ILE A 59 6.79 6.15 -6.81
N VAL A 60 7.26 7.17 -7.52
CA VAL A 60 7.22 7.21 -9.00
C VAL A 60 8.00 6.02 -9.58
N ASN A 61 9.22 5.76 -9.11
CA ASN A 61 10.02 4.63 -9.57
C ASN A 61 9.32 3.29 -9.32
N ALA A 62 8.73 3.10 -8.13
CA ALA A 62 7.99 1.88 -7.81
C ALA A 62 6.80 1.62 -8.75
N ILE A 63 6.19 2.68 -9.29
CA ILE A 63 5.12 2.59 -10.29
C ILE A 63 5.70 2.32 -11.69
N LEU A 64 6.78 3.00 -12.08
CA LEU A 64 7.39 2.84 -13.41
C LEU A 64 8.06 1.47 -13.60
N GLU A 65 8.64 0.90 -12.55
CA GLU A 65 9.20 -0.46 -12.52
C GLU A 65 8.11 -1.56 -12.45
N TRP A 66 6.84 -1.15 -12.45
CA TRP A 66 5.68 -2.04 -12.47
C TRP A 66 4.93 -2.01 -13.80
N ILE A 67 5.56 -1.49 -14.86
CA ILE A 67 5.01 -1.51 -16.23
C ILE A 67 5.35 -2.85 -16.90
#